data_AF-A0A3D0FS56-F1
#
_entry.id   AF-A0A3D0FS56-F1
#
_cell.length_a   1.000
_cell.length_b   1.000
_cell.length_c   1.000
_cell.angle_alpha   90.00
_cell.angle_beta   90.00
_cell.angle_gamma   90.00
#
_symmetry.space_group_name_H-M   'P 1'
#
loop_
_entity.id
_entity.type
_entity.pdbx_description
1 polymer ?
#
loop_
_entity_poly.entity_id
_entity_poly.type
_entity_poly.pdbx_seq_one_letter_code
_entity_poly.pdbx_strand_id
1 'polypeptide(L)'
;AHKDSMRINHMWMGSLVLPGTAQIYNKQYWKLPIVYGGMAALIYKGYSSNGNDQEKFYIGAAMLHYATIMDGLVSYKYYKPILPARASLYSAMLPGLGQAYTGNYWKIPIIYGGLITCGYFINFNNIQYQKYKNLYIEAYNDPQSEAATKYSLESLDYFKTAYRRYRDYSILAGILVYALNIIDANVFAHFTDFDVSDDLSASFAPVIIHPLNNQFANNLSPTFGLQVNLNF
;
A
#
# COMPACT_ATOMS: atom_id res chain seq x y z
N ALA A 1 16.70 -30.25 -0.45
CA ALA A 1 15.66 -29.74 0.47
C ALA A 1 14.52 -29.16 -0.35
N HIS A 2 13.31 -29.70 -0.21
CA HIS A 2 12.15 -29.50 -1.09
C HIS A 2 11.82 -28.02 -1.37
N LYS A 3 12.05 -27.57 -2.61
CA LYS A 3 11.56 -26.30 -3.16
C LYS A 3 10.22 -26.55 -3.89
N ASP A 4 9.16 -26.85 -3.17
CA ASP A 4 7.81 -26.98 -3.76
C ASP A 4 6.81 -26.03 -3.11
N SER A 5 7.20 -24.78 -2.86
CA SER A 5 6.25 -23.69 -2.73
C SER A 5 6.14 -22.99 -4.09
N MET A 6 5.02 -23.21 -4.77
CA MET A 6 4.61 -22.43 -5.95
C MET A 6 4.63 -20.91 -5.66
N ARG A 7 4.58 -20.04 -6.66
CA ARG A 7 4.64 -18.58 -6.42
C ARG A 7 3.38 -18.10 -5.67
N ILE A 8 3.56 -17.27 -4.64
CA ILE A 8 2.46 -16.67 -3.85
C ILE A 8 1.38 -15.99 -4.70
N ASN A 9 1.75 -15.45 -5.86
CA ASN A 9 0.81 -14.81 -6.79
C ASN A 9 -0.26 -15.79 -7.31
N HIS A 10 0.09 -17.05 -7.58
CA HIS A 10 -0.89 -18.04 -8.06
C HIS A 10 -1.88 -18.41 -6.95
N MET A 11 -1.39 -18.51 -5.71
CA MET A 11 -2.25 -18.72 -4.54
C MET A 11 -3.25 -17.57 -4.39
N TRP A 12 -2.75 -16.33 -4.41
CA TRP A 12 -3.58 -15.15 -4.25
C TRP A 12 -4.61 -15.02 -5.37
N MET A 13 -4.20 -15.14 -6.64
CA MET A 13 -5.13 -15.09 -7.77
C MET A 13 -6.17 -16.21 -7.73
N GLY A 14 -5.75 -17.45 -7.40
CA GLY A 14 -6.68 -18.56 -7.21
C GLY A 14 -7.71 -18.26 -6.13
N SER A 15 -7.30 -17.57 -5.06
CA SER A 15 -8.17 -17.22 -3.93
C SER A 15 -9.16 -16.09 -4.20
N LEU A 16 -8.89 -15.24 -5.20
CA LEU A 16 -9.84 -14.23 -5.66
C LEU A 16 -11.03 -14.85 -6.43
N VAL A 17 -10.77 -15.97 -7.13
CA VAL A 17 -11.78 -16.63 -7.95
C VAL A 17 -12.54 -17.68 -7.15
N LEU A 18 -11.79 -18.49 -6.40
CA LEU A 18 -12.32 -19.63 -5.66
C LEU A 18 -11.93 -19.53 -4.18
N PRO A 19 -12.91 -19.33 -3.28
CA PRO A 19 -12.66 -19.35 -1.85
C PRO A 19 -12.00 -20.66 -1.42
N GLY A 20 -11.09 -20.62 -0.43
CA GLY A 20 -10.45 -21.84 0.07
C GLY A 20 -9.20 -22.30 -0.69
N THR A 21 -8.93 -21.79 -1.90
CA THR A 21 -7.73 -22.18 -2.66
C THR A 21 -6.43 -21.81 -1.94
N ALA A 22 -6.40 -20.70 -1.20
CA ALA A 22 -5.23 -20.34 -0.39
C ALA A 22 -5.02 -21.31 0.79
N GLN A 23 -6.10 -21.82 1.39
CA GLN A 23 -6.03 -22.83 2.45
C GLN A 23 -5.57 -24.19 1.90
N ILE A 24 -6.03 -24.59 0.70
CA ILE A 24 -5.54 -25.77 -0.04
C ILE A 24 -4.05 -25.63 -0.30
N TYR A 25 -3.65 -24.48 -0.82
CA TYR A 25 -2.27 -24.16 -1.15
C TYR A 25 -1.37 -24.27 0.09
N ASN A 26 -1.82 -23.72 1.22
CA ASN A 26 -1.08 -23.75 2.49
C ASN A 26 -1.20 -25.10 3.25
N LYS A 27 -1.83 -26.12 2.66
CA LYS A 27 -2.10 -27.44 3.27
C LYS A 27 -2.92 -27.34 4.57
N GLN A 28 -3.79 -26.34 4.69
CA GLN A 28 -4.68 -26.08 5.82
C GLN A 28 -6.12 -26.54 5.51
N TYR A 29 -6.28 -27.79 5.05
CA TYR A 29 -7.57 -28.33 4.60
C TYR A 29 -8.67 -28.30 5.67
N TRP A 30 -8.28 -28.40 6.94
CA TRP A 30 -9.21 -28.35 8.07
C TRP A 30 -9.99 -27.02 8.16
N LYS A 31 -9.47 -25.92 7.57
CA LYS A 31 -10.16 -24.63 7.51
C LYS A 31 -11.26 -24.60 6.44
N LEU A 32 -11.22 -25.49 5.44
CA LEU A 32 -12.16 -25.45 4.31
C LEU A 32 -13.63 -25.61 4.74
N PRO A 33 -14.02 -26.56 5.60
CA PRO A 33 -15.40 -26.65 6.06
C PRO A 33 -15.89 -25.38 6.76
N ILE A 34 -15.01 -24.69 7.51
CA ILE A 34 -15.32 -23.44 8.20
C ILE A 34 -15.53 -22.30 7.19
N VAL A 35 -14.64 -22.20 6.20
CA VAL A 35 -14.71 -21.19 5.15
C VAL A 35 -15.98 -21.35 4.32
N TYR A 36 -16.19 -22.53 3.75
CA TYR A 36 -17.35 -22.82 2.91
C TYR A 36 -18.65 -22.79 3.71
N GLY A 37 -18.68 -23.40 4.90
CA GLY A 37 -19.85 -23.40 5.77
C GLY A 37 -20.23 -21.98 6.22
N GLY A 38 -19.25 -21.16 6.61
CA GLY A 38 -19.47 -19.77 7.01
C GLY A 38 -20.03 -18.91 5.88
N MET A 39 -19.43 -18.96 4.69
CA MET A 39 -19.95 -18.21 3.54
C MET A 39 -21.31 -18.72 3.08
N ALA A 40 -21.50 -20.05 3.00
CA ALA A 40 -22.78 -20.64 2.62
C ALA A 40 -23.89 -20.23 3.60
N ALA A 41 -23.61 -20.23 4.90
CA ALA A 41 -24.56 -19.80 5.91
C ALA A 41 -24.94 -18.32 5.74
N LEU A 42 -23.97 -17.43 5.48
CA LEU A 42 -24.24 -16.01 5.24
C LEU A 42 -25.03 -15.79 3.96
N ILE A 43 -24.64 -16.43 2.86
CA ILE A 43 -25.37 -16.32 1.58
C ILE A 43 -26.80 -16.87 1.72
N TYR A 44 -26.97 -18.02 2.38
CA TYR A 44 -28.27 -18.62 2.63
C TYR A 44 -29.14 -17.71 3.50
N LYS A 45 -28.59 -17.16 4.59
CA LYS A 45 -29.30 -16.22 5.45
C LYS A 45 -29.63 -14.92 4.73
N GLY A 46 -28.76 -14.45 3.84
CA GLY A 46 -29.02 -13.32 2.94
C GLY A 46 -30.18 -13.60 1.99
N TYR A 47 -30.19 -14.76 1.34
CA TYR A 47 -31.27 -15.17 0.44
C TYR A 47 -32.63 -15.27 1.14
N SER A 48 -32.65 -15.74 2.39
CA SER A 48 -33.87 -15.85 3.19
C SER A 48 -34.28 -14.56 3.90
N SER A 49 -33.44 -13.51 3.88
CA SER A 49 -33.69 -12.24 4.56
C SER A 49 -34.24 -11.22 3.57
N ASN A 50 -35.06 -10.27 4.05
CA ASN A 50 -35.65 -9.22 3.23
C ASN A 50 -35.12 -7.84 3.63
N GLY A 51 -35.00 -6.94 2.64
CA GLY A 51 -34.62 -5.54 2.84
C GLY A 51 -33.15 -5.36 3.21
N ASN A 52 -32.86 -4.39 4.09
CA ASN A 52 -31.49 -3.99 4.42
C ASN A 52 -30.66 -5.10 5.11
N ASP A 53 -31.30 -6.12 5.69
CA ASP A 53 -30.58 -7.22 6.34
C ASP A 53 -29.99 -8.21 5.34
N GLN A 54 -30.60 -8.37 4.15
CA GLN A 54 -30.05 -9.14 3.04
C GLN A 54 -28.68 -8.60 2.62
N GLU A 55 -28.58 -7.28 2.45
CA GLU A 55 -27.35 -6.60 2.07
C GLU A 55 -26.23 -6.84 3.09
N LYS A 56 -26.56 -6.76 4.39
CA LYS A 56 -25.58 -7.02 5.47
C LYS A 56 -25.01 -8.45 5.40
N PHE A 57 -25.84 -9.45 5.08
CA PHE A 57 -25.37 -10.83 4.98
C PHE A 57 -24.47 -11.06 3.75
N TYR A 58 -24.79 -10.46 2.61
CA TYR A 58 -23.92 -10.54 1.43
C TYR A 58 -22.60 -9.79 1.63
N ILE A 59 -22.64 -8.60 2.25
CA ILE A 59 -21.42 -7.88 2.66
C ILE A 59 -20.62 -8.73 3.64
N GLY A 60 -21.28 -9.37 4.60
CA GLY A 60 -20.64 -10.31 5.53
C GLY A 60 -19.93 -11.45 4.80
N ALA A 61 -20.58 -12.05 3.80
CA ALA A 61 -19.99 -13.13 3.00
C ALA A 61 -18.77 -12.64 2.20
N ALA A 62 -18.85 -11.45 1.61
CA ALA A 62 -17.74 -10.81 0.91
C ALA A 62 -16.57 -10.49 1.85
N MET A 63 -16.87 -9.98 3.06
CA MET A 63 -15.86 -9.71 4.09
C MET A 63 -15.20 -10.99 4.60
N LEU A 64 -15.95 -12.07 4.80
CA LEU A 64 -15.38 -13.37 5.12
C LEU A 64 -14.46 -13.86 3.99
N HIS A 65 -14.91 -13.78 2.74
CA HIS A 65 -14.07 -14.17 1.60
C HIS A 65 -12.77 -13.37 1.57
N TYR A 66 -12.86 -12.06 1.75
CA TYR A 66 -11.70 -11.17 1.86
C TYR A 66 -10.76 -11.56 3.02
N ALA A 67 -11.31 -11.87 4.19
CA ALA A 67 -10.55 -12.34 5.34
C ALA A 67 -9.86 -13.68 5.07
N THR A 68 -10.48 -14.58 4.30
CA THR A 68 -9.85 -15.87 3.95
C THR A 68 -8.67 -15.72 2.99
N ILE A 69 -8.72 -14.73 2.10
CA ILE A 69 -7.59 -14.37 1.23
C ILE A 69 -6.44 -13.82 2.09
N MET A 70 -6.75 -12.92 3.03
CA MET A 70 -5.77 -12.38 4.00
C MET A 70 -5.11 -13.47 4.85
N ASP A 71 -5.90 -14.36 5.46
CA ASP A 71 -5.40 -15.50 6.24
C ASP A 71 -4.50 -16.41 5.40
N GLY A 72 -4.84 -16.58 4.12
CA GLY A 72 -4.02 -17.27 3.12
C GLY A 72 -2.64 -16.63 2.92
N LEU A 73 -2.57 -15.31 2.79
CA LEU A 73 -1.31 -14.57 2.66
C LEU A 73 -0.44 -14.65 3.93
N VAL A 74 -1.07 -14.55 5.10
CA VAL A 74 -0.41 -14.66 6.42
C VAL A 74 0.14 -16.06 6.63
N SER A 75 -0.66 -17.08 6.33
CA SER A 75 -0.32 -18.50 6.52
C SER A 75 0.68 -19.04 5.49
N TYR A 76 1.03 -18.27 4.45
CA TYR A 76 1.99 -18.70 3.43
C TYR A 76 3.34 -19.00 4.08
N LYS A 77 3.93 -20.16 3.76
CA LYS A 77 5.25 -20.54 4.29
C LYS A 77 6.33 -20.16 3.28
N TYR A 78 7.30 -19.38 3.72
CA TYR A 78 8.46 -18.99 2.93
C TYR A 78 9.71 -19.04 3.81
N TYR A 79 10.87 -19.29 3.19
CA TYR A 79 12.13 -19.47 3.92
C TYR A 79 12.73 -18.15 4.40
N LYS A 80 12.42 -17.03 3.73
CA LYS A 80 12.82 -15.68 4.18
C LYS A 80 11.77 -15.06 5.10
N PRO A 81 12.19 -14.25 6.08
CA PRO A 81 11.26 -13.54 6.97
C PRO A 81 10.38 -12.53 6.20
N ILE A 82 10.98 -11.82 5.25
CA ILE A 82 10.31 -10.81 4.43
C ILE A 82 10.27 -11.29 2.98
N LEU A 83 9.05 -11.42 2.43
CA LEU A 83 8.83 -11.71 1.02
C LEU A 83 8.31 -10.44 0.30
N PRO A 84 9.02 -9.89 -0.69
CA PRO A 84 8.59 -8.68 -1.38
C PRO A 84 7.24 -8.77 -2.09
N ALA A 85 6.97 -9.94 -2.70
CA ALA A 85 5.66 -10.22 -3.29
C ALA A 85 4.55 -10.20 -2.22
N ARG A 86 4.82 -10.66 -1.00
CA ARG A 86 3.84 -10.60 0.10
C ARG A 86 3.61 -9.15 0.56
N ALA A 87 4.66 -8.34 0.67
CA ALA A 87 4.54 -6.92 1.00
C ALA A 87 3.67 -6.17 -0.03
N SER A 88 3.89 -6.44 -1.32
CA SER A 88 3.10 -5.90 -2.42
C SER A 88 1.63 -6.30 -2.31
N LEU A 89 1.36 -7.60 -2.10
CA LEU A 89 -0.01 -8.13 -1.99
C LEU A 89 -0.73 -7.56 -0.76
N TYR A 90 -0.04 -7.39 0.36
CA TYR A 90 -0.60 -6.74 1.54
C TYR A 90 -0.98 -5.29 1.26
N SER A 91 -0.08 -4.48 0.67
CA SER A 91 -0.39 -3.10 0.26
C SER A 91 -1.53 -3.03 -0.76
N ALA A 92 -1.62 -4.00 -1.66
CA ALA A 92 -2.71 -4.07 -2.64
C ALA A 92 -4.07 -4.34 -1.95
N MET A 93 -4.07 -5.18 -0.93
CA MET A 93 -5.30 -5.50 -0.17
C MET A 93 -5.76 -4.32 0.68
N LEU A 94 -4.89 -3.78 1.53
CA LEU A 94 -5.18 -2.54 2.25
C LEU A 94 -3.96 -1.60 2.17
N PRO A 95 -4.17 -0.33 1.78
CA PRO A 95 -3.10 0.65 1.72
C PRO A 95 -2.31 0.70 3.02
N GLY A 96 -0.99 0.51 2.92
CA GLY A 96 -0.09 0.56 4.08
C GLY A 96 0.12 -0.76 4.82
N LEU A 97 -0.61 -1.85 4.53
CA LEU A 97 -0.33 -3.15 5.17
C LEU A 97 1.03 -3.73 4.77
N GLY A 98 1.52 -3.47 3.55
CA GLY A 98 2.88 -3.86 3.17
C GLY A 98 3.95 -3.10 3.96
N GLN A 99 3.65 -1.86 4.35
CA GLN A 99 4.53 -1.07 5.22
C GLN A 99 4.51 -1.60 6.67
N ALA A 100 3.34 -1.99 7.17
CA ALA A 100 3.22 -2.67 8.46
C ALA A 100 3.98 -4.01 8.46
N TYR A 101 3.87 -4.80 7.39
CA TYR A 101 4.60 -6.07 7.24
C TYR A 101 6.13 -5.88 7.21
N THR A 102 6.61 -4.80 6.61
CA THR A 102 8.04 -4.47 6.55
C THR A 102 8.55 -3.73 7.80
N GLY A 103 7.67 -3.33 8.73
CA GLY A 103 8.00 -2.60 9.95
C GLY A 103 8.03 -1.07 9.82
N ASN A 104 7.73 -0.50 8.65
CA ASN A 104 7.79 0.94 8.39
C ASN A 104 6.46 1.66 8.69
N TYR A 105 6.04 1.63 9.95
CA TYR A 105 4.76 2.22 10.36
C TYR A 105 4.67 3.73 10.12
N TRP A 106 5.81 4.44 10.14
CA TRP A 106 5.85 5.89 9.97
C TRP A 106 5.35 6.36 8.60
N LYS A 107 5.38 5.50 7.57
CA LYS A 107 4.86 5.82 6.24
C LYS A 107 3.35 5.72 6.14
N ILE A 108 2.70 4.96 7.03
CA ILE A 108 1.25 4.70 6.99
C ILE A 108 0.44 6.01 7.06
N PRO A 109 0.71 6.94 7.99
CA PRO A 109 0.01 8.23 8.01
C PRO A 109 0.16 9.03 6.70
N ILE A 110 1.31 8.94 6.03
CA ILE A 110 1.57 9.65 4.76
C ILE A 110 0.72 9.06 3.63
N ILE A 111 0.66 7.72 3.54
CA ILE A 111 -0.16 7.01 2.55
C ILE A 111 -1.64 7.36 2.72
N TYR A 112 -2.13 7.27 3.96
CA TYR A 112 -3.52 7.62 4.27
C TYR A 112 -3.77 9.12 4.05
N GLY A 113 -2.82 9.99 4.39
CA GLY A 113 -2.88 11.41 4.08
C GLY A 113 -3.07 11.66 2.59
N GLY A 114 -2.23 11.06 1.74
CA GLY A 114 -2.35 11.17 0.28
C GLY A 114 -3.69 10.66 -0.27
N LEU A 115 -4.16 9.51 0.22
CA LEU A 115 -5.45 8.95 -0.19
C LEU A 115 -6.64 9.81 0.25
N ILE A 116 -6.63 10.29 1.50
CA ILE A 116 -7.67 11.19 2.04
C ILE A 116 -7.69 12.50 1.25
N THR A 117 -6.53 13.09 0.97
CA THR A 117 -6.42 14.31 0.17
C THR A 117 -7.00 14.09 -1.23
N CYS A 118 -6.67 12.99 -1.90
CA CYS A 118 -7.25 12.67 -3.20
C CYS A 118 -8.78 12.49 -3.11
N GLY A 119 -9.26 11.73 -2.12
CA GLY A 119 -10.70 11.53 -1.89
C GLY A 119 -11.46 12.84 -1.65
N TYR A 120 -10.87 13.76 -0.89
CA TYR A 120 -11.40 15.11 -0.68
C TYR A 120 -11.54 15.87 -1.99
N PHE A 121 -10.48 15.93 -2.81
CA PHE A 121 -10.52 16.64 -4.09
C PHE A 121 -11.47 15.99 -5.10
N ILE A 122 -11.57 14.66 -5.14
CA ILE A 122 -12.57 13.96 -5.95
C ILE A 122 -13.99 14.41 -5.57
N ASN A 123 -14.30 14.41 -4.27
CA ASN A 123 -15.61 14.80 -3.78
C ASN A 123 -15.89 16.28 -4.07
N PHE A 124 -14.98 17.17 -3.69
CA PHE A 124 -15.10 18.60 -3.92
C PHE A 124 -15.34 18.93 -5.40
N ASN A 125 -14.51 18.39 -6.30
CA ASN A 125 -14.65 18.61 -7.74
C ASN A 125 -15.94 17.99 -8.29
N ASN A 126 -16.38 16.84 -7.76
CA ASN A 126 -17.64 16.24 -8.15
C ASN A 126 -18.85 17.09 -7.73
N ILE A 127 -18.86 17.64 -6.51
CA ILE A 127 -19.92 18.55 -6.04
C ILE A 127 -20.01 19.77 -6.94
N GLN A 128 -18.87 20.41 -7.24
CA GLN A 128 -18.84 21.56 -8.14
C GLN A 128 -19.31 21.19 -9.55
N TYR A 129 -18.85 20.05 -10.08
CA TYR A 129 -19.31 19.54 -11.36
C TYR A 129 -20.83 19.39 -11.43
N GLN A 130 -21.47 18.77 -10.42
CA GLN A 130 -22.92 18.62 -10.39
C GLN A 130 -23.63 19.97 -10.30
N LYS A 131 -23.11 20.92 -9.51
CA LYS A 131 -23.65 22.27 -9.41
C LYS A 131 -23.68 22.96 -10.79
N TYR A 132 -22.54 23.03 -11.49
CA TYR A 132 -22.47 23.69 -12.80
C TYR A 132 -23.22 22.92 -13.89
N LYS A 133 -23.27 21.59 -13.80
CA LYS A 133 -24.11 20.77 -14.68
C LYS A 133 -25.59 21.11 -14.52
N ASN A 134 -26.09 21.23 -13.30
CA ASN A 134 -27.50 21.54 -13.04
C ASN A 134 -27.83 22.96 -13.52
N LEU A 135 -26.99 23.94 -13.20
CA LEU A 135 -27.15 25.32 -13.69
C LEU A 135 -27.12 25.40 -15.22
N TYR A 136 -26.24 24.63 -15.88
CA TYR A 136 -26.19 24.55 -17.34
C TYR A 136 -27.50 23.99 -17.92
N ILE A 137 -28.03 22.91 -17.33
CA ILE A 137 -29.29 22.29 -17.78
C ILE A 137 -30.46 23.26 -17.60
N GLU A 138 -30.50 23.97 -16.47
CA GLU A 138 -31.52 24.98 -16.18
C GLU A 138 -31.47 26.13 -17.19
N ALA A 139 -30.30 26.74 -17.40
CA ALA A 139 -30.13 27.84 -18.34
C ALA A 139 -30.36 27.45 -19.81
N TYR A 140 -30.10 26.19 -20.16
CA TYR A 140 -30.34 25.65 -21.50
C TYR A 140 -31.84 25.40 -21.78
N ASN A 141 -32.57 24.91 -20.77
CA ASN A 141 -33.99 24.57 -20.93
C ASN A 141 -34.92 25.77 -20.77
N ASP A 142 -34.56 26.73 -19.91
CA ASP A 142 -35.35 27.92 -19.65
C ASP A 142 -34.49 29.20 -19.79
N PRO A 143 -34.61 29.92 -20.91
CA PRO A 143 -33.90 31.17 -21.16
C PRO A 143 -34.27 32.31 -20.20
N GLN A 144 -35.36 32.19 -19.42
CA GLN A 144 -35.79 33.18 -18.42
C GLN A 144 -35.41 32.76 -16.99
N SER A 145 -34.75 31.62 -16.80
CA SER A 145 -34.30 31.17 -15.48
C SER A 145 -33.29 32.13 -14.83
N GLU A 146 -33.21 32.09 -13.49
CA GLU A 146 -32.22 32.88 -12.74
C GLU A 146 -30.79 32.52 -13.17
N ALA A 147 -30.54 31.25 -13.50
CA ALA A 147 -29.27 30.77 -14.03
C ALA A 147 -28.92 31.39 -15.40
N ALA A 148 -29.86 31.44 -16.34
CA ALA A 148 -29.66 32.04 -17.68
C ALA A 148 -29.47 33.56 -17.62
N THR A 149 -30.14 34.22 -16.68
CA THR A 149 -30.04 35.69 -16.51
C THR A 149 -28.71 36.10 -15.87
N LYS A 150 -28.15 35.25 -15.01
CA LYS A 150 -26.95 35.54 -14.21
C LYS A 150 -25.65 35.06 -14.84
N TYR A 151 -25.69 34.00 -15.65
CA TYR A 151 -24.50 33.37 -16.23
C TYR A 151 -24.69 33.08 -17.71
N SER A 152 -23.64 33.28 -18.51
CA SER A 152 -23.66 32.84 -19.92
C SER A 152 -23.57 31.32 -20.02
N LEU A 153 -24.24 30.73 -21.02
CA LEU A 153 -24.17 29.28 -21.29
C LEU A 153 -22.72 28.81 -21.52
N GLU A 154 -21.91 29.62 -22.20
CA GLU A 154 -20.50 29.30 -22.47
C GLU A 154 -19.68 29.23 -21.17
N SER A 155 -19.90 30.16 -20.24
CA SER A 155 -19.24 30.12 -18.93
C SER A 155 -19.64 28.88 -18.12
N LEU A 156 -20.93 28.54 -18.11
CA LEU A 156 -21.42 27.34 -17.41
C LEU A 156 -20.86 26.06 -18.02
N ASP A 157 -20.77 25.97 -19.36
CA ASP A 157 -20.16 24.84 -20.04
C ASP A 157 -18.66 24.70 -19.72
N TYR A 158 -17.94 25.82 -19.71
CA TYR A 158 -16.53 25.88 -19.34
C TYR A 158 -16.30 25.36 -17.92
N PHE A 159 -17.01 25.88 -16.91
CA PHE A 159 -16.84 25.44 -15.52
C PHE A 159 -17.25 23.98 -15.32
N LYS A 160 -18.38 23.55 -15.90
CA LYS A 160 -18.80 22.15 -15.90
C LYS A 160 -17.69 21.24 -16.43
N THR A 161 -17.12 21.59 -17.58
CA THR A 161 -16.06 20.80 -18.21
C THR A 161 -14.75 20.83 -17.42
N ALA A 162 -14.41 21.97 -16.83
CA ALA A 162 -13.22 22.14 -15.98
C ALA A 162 -13.31 21.26 -14.71
N TYR A 163 -14.41 21.35 -13.96
CA TYR A 163 -14.59 20.55 -12.73
C TYR A 163 -14.71 19.05 -13.00
N ARG A 164 -15.29 18.65 -14.14
CA ARG A 164 -15.23 17.25 -14.60
C ARG A 164 -13.78 16.80 -14.75
N ARG A 165 -12.96 17.59 -15.45
CA ARG A 165 -11.54 17.28 -15.68
C ARG A 165 -10.74 17.23 -14.38
N TYR A 166 -10.96 18.17 -13.46
CA TYR A 166 -10.28 18.18 -12.17
C TYR A 166 -10.64 16.99 -11.29
N ARG A 167 -11.90 16.55 -11.30
CA ARG A 167 -12.31 15.30 -10.67
C ARG A 167 -11.54 14.12 -11.28
N ASP A 168 -11.49 14.03 -12.60
CA ASP A 168 -10.81 12.94 -13.30
C ASP A 168 -9.29 12.93 -13.01
N TYR A 169 -8.66 14.11 -12.92
CA TYR A 169 -7.26 14.25 -12.46
C TYR A 169 -7.07 13.83 -11.01
N SER A 170 -8.03 14.13 -10.13
CA SER A 170 -7.97 13.72 -8.72
C SER A 170 -8.12 12.21 -8.57
N ILE A 171 -8.96 11.58 -9.40
CA ILE A 171 -9.08 10.11 -9.47
C ILE A 171 -7.75 9.51 -9.94
N LEU A 172 -7.17 10.05 -11.02
CA LEU A 172 -5.87 9.59 -11.52
C LEU A 172 -4.76 9.74 -10.46
N ALA A 173 -4.70 10.88 -9.78
CA ALA A 173 -3.76 11.09 -8.69
C ALA A 173 -3.97 10.07 -7.55
N GLY A 174 -5.21 9.75 -7.19
CA GLY A 174 -5.53 8.71 -6.21
C GLY A 174 -5.03 7.33 -6.63
N ILE A 175 -5.23 6.95 -7.90
CA ILE A 175 -4.71 5.70 -8.47
C ILE A 175 -3.18 5.67 -8.40
N LEU A 176 -2.51 6.79 -8.71
CA LEU A 176 -1.06 6.90 -8.64
C LEU A 176 -0.55 6.76 -7.20
N VAL A 177 -1.19 7.41 -6.23
CA VAL A 177 -0.85 7.27 -4.80
C VAL A 177 -1.00 5.82 -4.34
N TYR A 178 -2.08 5.16 -4.75
CA TYR A 178 -2.31 3.75 -4.45
C TYR A 178 -1.24 2.84 -5.09
N ALA A 179 -0.90 3.05 -6.37
CA ALA A 179 0.15 2.29 -7.04
C ALA A 179 1.52 2.51 -6.39
N LEU A 180 1.87 3.76 -6.06
CA LEU A 180 3.10 4.10 -5.35
C LEU A 180 3.18 3.42 -3.98
N ASN A 181 2.06 3.29 -3.27
CA ASN A 181 2.02 2.56 -1.99
C ASN A 181 2.43 1.09 -2.14
N ILE A 182 1.98 0.42 -3.20
CA ILE A 182 2.32 -0.98 -3.49
C ILE A 182 3.80 -1.10 -3.87
N ILE A 183 4.25 -0.23 -4.78
CA ILE A 183 5.63 -0.23 -5.28
C ILE A 183 6.61 0.05 -4.13
N ASP A 184 6.36 1.06 -3.30
CA ASP A 184 7.23 1.42 -2.19
C ASP A 184 7.38 0.26 -1.18
N ALA A 185 6.28 -0.45 -0.88
CA ALA A 185 6.34 -1.62 -0.01
C ALA A 185 7.17 -2.77 -0.62
N ASN A 186 7.05 -2.98 -1.94
CA ASN A 186 7.82 -3.99 -2.66
C ASN A 186 9.32 -3.67 -2.69
N VAL A 187 9.65 -2.41 -2.99
CA VAL A 187 11.02 -1.91 -3.08
C VAL A 187 11.69 -1.99 -1.71
N PHE A 188 11.02 -1.52 -0.65
CA PHE A 188 11.58 -1.61 0.69
C PHE A 188 11.82 -3.07 1.11
N ALA A 189 10.88 -3.97 0.81
CA ALA A 189 11.04 -5.39 1.10
C ALA A 189 12.18 -6.06 0.30
N HIS A 190 12.59 -5.52 -0.86
CA HIS A 190 13.82 -5.96 -1.54
C HIS A 190 15.07 -5.49 -0.80
N PHE A 191 15.00 -4.31 -0.18
CA PHE A 191 16.14 -3.72 0.51
C PHE A 191 16.36 -4.23 1.94
N THR A 192 15.38 -4.88 2.56
CA THR A 192 15.54 -5.46 3.91
C THR A 192 16.54 -6.60 4.00
N ASP A 193 16.86 -7.25 2.88
CA ASP A 193 17.87 -8.32 2.82
C ASP A 193 19.30 -7.76 2.64
N PHE A 194 19.46 -6.46 2.38
CA PHE A 194 20.78 -5.84 2.32
C PHE A 194 21.23 -5.52 3.74
N ASP A 195 22.36 -6.10 4.12
CA ASP A 195 23.02 -5.81 5.39
C ASP A 195 23.57 -4.37 5.33
N VAL A 196 22.79 -3.43 5.84
CA VAL A 196 23.27 -2.08 6.17
C VAL A 196 23.72 -2.14 7.62
N SER A 197 24.80 -2.86 7.88
CA SER A 197 25.45 -2.78 9.17
C SER A 197 26.04 -1.37 9.32
N ASP A 198 25.59 -0.63 10.33
CA ASP A 198 26.10 0.71 10.68
C ASP A 198 27.56 0.68 11.18
N ASP A 199 28.24 -0.46 11.08
CA ASP A 199 29.59 -0.64 11.62
C ASP A 199 30.69 -0.15 10.67
N LEU A 200 30.34 0.69 9.69
CA LEU A 200 31.29 1.57 9.02
C LEU A 200 31.72 2.71 9.97
N SER A 201 32.29 2.32 11.11
CA SER A 201 32.80 3.21 12.12
C SER A 201 34.28 3.48 11.86
N ALA A 202 34.61 4.74 11.60
CA ALA A 202 35.99 5.21 11.59
C ALA A 202 36.33 5.67 13.01
N SER A 203 37.17 4.92 13.72
CA SER A 203 37.68 5.36 15.02
C SER A 203 39.03 6.08 14.81
N PHE A 204 39.11 7.30 15.35
CA PHE A 204 40.31 8.13 15.34
C PHE A 204 40.90 8.14 16.74
N ALA A 205 42.11 7.59 16.88
CA ALA A 205 42.84 7.60 18.15
C ALA A 205 44.20 8.29 17.97
N PRO A 206 44.58 9.23 18.86
CA PRO A 206 45.94 9.74 18.90
C PRO A 206 46.88 8.63 19.39
N VAL A 207 47.97 8.39 18.66
CA VAL A 207 48.96 7.36 19.00
C VAL A 207 50.34 7.98 19.08
N ILE A 208 51.12 7.55 20.07
CA ILE A 208 52.53 7.91 20.19
C ILE A 208 53.34 6.82 19.50
N ILE A 209 54.02 7.18 18.40
CA ILE A 209 54.83 6.25 17.62
C ILE A 209 56.25 6.28 18.19
N HIS A 210 56.68 5.14 18.73
CA HIS A 210 58.04 4.92 19.22
C HIS A 210 58.91 4.34 18.10
N PRO A 211 60.19 4.74 17.97
CA PRO A 211 61.09 4.16 16.98
C PRO A 211 61.34 2.68 17.27
N LEU A 212 61.21 1.85 16.23
CA LEU A 212 61.33 0.38 16.33
C LEU A 212 62.77 -0.08 16.63
N ASN A 213 63.78 0.76 16.34
CA ASN A 213 65.18 0.49 16.65
C ASN A 213 66.01 1.78 16.69
N ASN A 214 66.66 2.07 17.83
CA ASN A 214 67.47 3.27 18.03
C ASN A 214 68.79 3.27 17.24
N GLN A 215 69.17 2.15 16.61
CA GLN A 215 70.41 2.04 15.85
C GLN A 215 70.28 2.50 14.38
N PHE A 216 69.05 2.65 13.86
CA PHE A 216 68.78 2.98 12.45
C PHE A 216 67.85 4.19 12.26
N ALA A 217 67.54 4.94 13.32
CA ALA A 217 66.64 6.09 13.29
C ALA A 217 67.34 7.38 13.76
N ASN A 218 67.31 8.44 12.95
CA ASN A 218 67.91 9.75 13.25
C ASN A 218 67.08 10.62 14.21
N ASN A 219 65.86 10.19 14.57
CA ASN A 219 64.97 10.89 15.49
C ASN A 219 64.74 10.02 16.73
N LEU A 220 65.30 10.45 17.87
CA LEU A 220 65.19 9.76 19.16
C LEU A 220 63.93 10.15 19.96
N SER A 221 63.19 11.16 19.50
CA SER A 221 62.01 11.67 20.18
C SER A 221 60.72 11.00 19.69
N PRO A 222 59.79 10.62 20.58
CA PRO A 222 58.50 10.05 20.20
C PRO A 222 57.70 11.05 19.34
N THR A 223 57.08 10.55 18.28
CA THR A 223 56.29 11.37 17.34
C THR A 223 54.79 11.12 17.54
N PHE A 224 54.00 12.19 17.51
CA PHE A 224 52.54 12.09 17.57
C PHE A 224 52.00 11.70 16.19
N GLY A 225 51.19 10.65 16.16
CA GLY A 225 50.49 10.18 14.97
C GLY A 225 48.99 10.06 15.22
N LEU A 226 48.22 9.94 14.14
CA LEU A 226 46.80 9.60 14.18
C LEU A 226 46.63 8.19 13.65
N GLN A 227 46.03 7.31 14.45
CA GLN A 227 45.60 6.00 14.00
C GLN A 227 44.16 6.10 13.51
N VAL A 228 43.94 5.59 12.30
CA VAL A 228 42.60 5.40 11.73
C VAL A 228 42.34 3.91 11.68
N ASN A 229 41.35 3.43 12.43
CA ASN A 229 40.83 2.07 12.26
C ASN A 229 39.48 2.16 11.55
N LEU A 230 39.36 1.41 10.46
CA LEU A 230 38.13 1.28 9.68
C LEU A 230 37.59 -0.13 9.92
N ASN A 231 36.39 -0.23 10.47
CA ASN A 231 35.61 -1.47 10.46
C ASN A 231 34.69 -1.44 9.22
N PHE A 232 34.59 -2.57 8.53
CA PHE A 232 33.71 -2.79 7.38
C PHE A 232 33.27 -4.26 7.35
#